data_AF-A0A8S2RKI6-F1
#
_entry.id   AF-A0A8S2RKI6-F1
#
_cell.length_a   1.000
_cell.length_b   1.000
_cell.length_c   1.000
_cell.angle_alpha   90.00
_cell.angle_beta   90.00
_cell.angle_gamma   90.00
#
_symmetry.space_group_name_H-M   'P 1'
#
loop_
_entity.id
_entity.type
_entity.pdbx_description
1 polymer ?
#
loop_
_entity_poly.entity_id
_entity_poly.type
_entity_poly.pdbx_seq_one_letter_code
_entity_poly.pdbx_strand_id
1 'polypeptide(L)' 'LKPKLAHPFCYLPFAAGPRNCIGQNFALLEAKVMLAMLIKRCSFELVPGQKVTPDVRITMRPKYGLWAKVTKR' A
#
# COMPACT_ATOMS: atom_id res chain seq x y z
N LEU A 1 -22.69 -10.82 7.38
CA LEU A 1 -22.57 -9.54 6.66
C LEU A 1 -22.42 -9.83 5.17
N LYS A 2 -23.47 -9.63 4.35
CA LYS A 2 -23.35 -9.79 2.90
C LYS A 2 -22.46 -8.67 2.36
N PRO A 3 -21.37 -8.95 1.63
CA PRO A 3 -20.55 -7.88 1.07
C PRO A 3 -21.41 -7.12 0.06
N LYS A 4 -21.54 -5.80 0.22
CA LYS A 4 -22.04 -4.93 -0.86
C LYS A 4 -21.16 -5.21 -2.07
N LEU A 5 -21.73 -5.75 -3.16
CA LEU A 5 -20.99 -5.91 -4.41
C LEU A 5 -20.56 -4.53 -4.86
N ALA A 6 -19.27 -4.25 -4.71
CA ALA A 6 -18.70 -3.02 -5.20
C ALA A 6 -18.77 -3.03 -6.74
N HIS A 7 -18.95 -1.86 -7.34
CA HIS A 7 -19.01 -1.72 -8.80
C HIS A 7 -17.79 -2.42 -9.43
N PRO A 8 -17.90 -3.20 -10.52
CA PRO A 8 -16.79 -3.98 -11.08
C PRO A 8 -15.49 -3.21 -11.36
N PHE A 9 -15.59 -1.88 -11.50
CA PHE A 9 -14.47 -0.96 -11.76
C PHE A 9 -14.14 -0.02 -10.58
N CYS A 10 -14.56 -0.34 -9.35
CA CYS A 10 -14.28 0.48 -8.17
C CYS A 10 -12.84 0.41 -7.66
N TYR A 11 -12.03 -0.53 -8.18
CA TYR A 11 -10.67 -0.78 -7.73
C TYR A 11 -9.73 -0.99 -8.92
N LEU A 12 -9.02 0.07 -9.31
CA LEU A 12 -8.17 0.11 -10.50
C LEU A 12 -6.76 0.69 -10.22
N PRO A 13 -6.02 0.22 -9.21
CA PRO A 13 -4.72 0.79 -8.86
C PRO A 13 -3.63 0.54 -9.93
N PHE A 14 -3.83 -0.42 -10.82
CA PHE A 14 -2.93 -0.78 -11.92
C PHE A 14 -3.58 -0.57 -13.31
N ALA A 15 -4.64 0.25 -13.37
CA ALA A 15 -5.54 0.40 -14.51
C ALA A 15 -6.20 -0.93 -14.94
N ALA A 16 -6.82 -0.97 -16.12
CA ALA A 16 -7.50 -2.14 -16.69
C ALA A 16 -7.31 -2.23 -18.21
N GLY A 17 -7.58 -3.40 -18.78
CA GLY A 17 -7.52 -3.66 -20.21
C GLY A 17 -6.10 -3.90 -20.75
N PRO A 18 -5.90 -3.86 -22.08
CA PRO A 18 -4.62 -4.21 -22.74
C PRO A 18 -3.45 -3.29 -22.39
N ARG A 19 -3.72 -2.14 -21.77
CA ARG A 19 -2.75 -1.13 -21.33
C ARG A 19 -2.68 -1.02 -19.81
N ASN A 20 -3.08 -2.07 -19.08
CA ASN A 20 -2.83 -2.15 -17.65
C ASN A 20 -1.32 -2.18 -17.35
N CYS A 21 -0.96 -2.01 -16.08
CA CYS A 21 0.44 -2.06 -15.68
C CYS A 21 1.01 -3.46 -15.96
N ILE A 22 2.00 -3.53 -16.87
CA ILE A 22 2.73 -4.78 -17.18
C ILE A 22 3.39 -5.39 -15.93
N GLY A 23 3.72 -4.56 -14.94
CA GLY A 23 4.32 -4.96 -13.67
C GLY A 23 3.33 -5.36 -12.57
N GLN A 24 2.01 -5.39 -12.83
CA GLN A 24 0.99 -5.62 -11.78
C GLN A 24 1.25 -6.89 -10.96
N ASN A 25 1.48 -8.02 -11.63
CA ASN A 25 1.70 -9.29 -10.94
C ASN A 25 3.00 -9.30 -10.13
N PHE A 26 4.06 -8.70 -10.69
CA PHE A 26 5.34 -8.56 -10.02
C PHE A 26 5.23 -7.69 -8.76
N ALA A 27 4.63 -6.50 -8.89
CA ALA A 27 4.46 -5.56 -7.78
C ALA A 27 3.62 -6.17 -6.64
N LEU A 28 2.56 -6.93 -6.96
CA LEU A 28 1.76 -7.62 -5.95
C LEU A 28 2.53 -8.75 -5.26
N LEU A 29 3.34 -9.51 -6.00
CA LEU A 29 4.19 -10.55 -5.42
C LEU A 29 5.23 -9.94 -4.48
N GLU A 30 5.96 -8.94 -4.95
CA GLU A 30 6.97 -8.21 -4.19
C GLU A 30 6.39 -7.62 -2.91
N ALA A 31 5.26 -6.90 -3.00
CA ALA A 31 4.61 -6.29 -1.85
C ALA A 31 4.17 -7.34 -0.80
N LYS A 32 3.62 -8.48 -1.24
CA LYS A 32 3.22 -9.57 -0.33
C LYS A 32 4.42 -10.18 0.38
N VAL A 33 5.50 -10.48 -0.34
CA VAL A 33 6.72 -11.07 0.23
C VAL A 33 7.37 -10.10 1.22
N MET A 34 7.54 -8.84 0.83
CA MET A 34 8.10 -7.80 1.69
C MET A 34 7.26 -7.63 2.95
N LEU A 35 5.93 -7.50 2.81
CA LEU A 35 5.04 -7.34 3.95
C LEU A 35 5.09 -8.55 4.89
N ALA A 36 5.03 -9.77 4.36
CA ALA A 36 5.11 -11.00 5.14
C ALA A 36 6.41 -11.10 5.95
N MET A 37 7.54 -10.71 5.35
CA MET A 37 8.83 -10.67 6.03
C MET A 37 8.86 -9.61 7.14
N LEU A 38 8.35 -8.41 6.88
CA LEU A 38 8.34 -7.31 7.84
C LEU A 38 7.45 -7.63 9.04
N ILE A 39 6.19 -8.05 8.84
CA ILE A 39 5.25 -8.32 9.95
C ILE A 39 5.65 -9.56 10.79
N LYS A 40 6.42 -10.48 10.20
CA LYS A 40 6.94 -11.66 10.91
C LYS A 40 8.06 -11.30 11.88
N ARG A 41 8.87 -10.28 11.57
CA ARG A 41 10.12 -9.98 12.31
C ARG A 41 10.11 -8.65 13.04
N CYS A 42 9.21 -7.74 12.68
CA CYS A 42 9.18 -6.39 13.18
C CYS A 42 7.79 -6.01 13.66
N SER A 43 7.76 -5.17 14.69
CA SER A 43 6.61 -4.40 15.14
C SER A 43 6.81 -2.94 14.77
N PHE A 44 5.75 -2.27 14.32
CA PHE A 44 5.79 -0.89 13.85
C PHE A 44 4.86 -0.04 14.71
N GLU A 45 5.37 1.09 15.21
CA GLU A 45 4.60 2.09 15.94
C GLU A 45 4.77 3.43 15.22
N LEU A 46 3.66 4.07 14.86
CA LEU A 46 3.70 5.38 14.19
C LEU A 46 4.26 6.43 15.16
N VAL A 47 5.16 7.29 14.68
CA VAL A 47 5.68 8.38 15.53
C VAL A 47 4.53 9.28 15.97
N PRO A 48 4.45 9.65 17.27
CA PRO A 48 3.40 10.54 17.77
C PRO A 48 3.33 11.85 16.98
N GLY A 49 2.13 12.26 16.58
CA GLY A 49 1.91 13.48 15.82
C GLY A 49 2.19 13.39 14.31
N GLN A 50 2.57 12.22 13.78
CA GLN A 50 2.76 12.03 12.33
C GLN A 50 1.45 12.29 11.55
N LYS A 51 1.49 13.23 10.61
CA LYS A 51 0.36 13.52 9.70
C LYS A 51 0.48 12.72 8.41
N VAL A 52 -0.54 11.91 8.09
CA VAL A 52 -0.63 11.17 6.83
C VAL A 52 -1.53 11.96 5.87
N THR A 53 -0.91 12.80 5.05
CA THR A 53 -1.62 13.61 4.04
C THR A 53 -1.17 13.18 2.64
N PRO A 54 -2.09 12.91 1.71
CA PRO A 54 -1.73 12.61 0.32
C PRO A 54 -1.02 13.80 -0.35
N ASP A 55 0.10 13.52 -1.02
CA ASP A 55 0.77 14.39 -1.99
C ASP A 55 0.68 13.69 -3.35
N VAL A 56 -0.13 14.24 -4.26
CA VAL A 56 -0.34 13.68 -5.60
C VAL A 56 0.53 14.45 -6.58
N ARG A 57 1.58 13.78 -7.07
CA ARG A 57 2.45 14.29 -8.14
C ARG A 57 2.31 13.38 -9.37
N ILE A 58 3.41 12.80 -9.84
CA ILE A 58 3.39 11.70 -10.82
C ILE A 58 2.82 10.43 -10.17
N THR A 59 3.17 10.17 -8.91
CA THR A 59 2.59 9.12 -8.07
C THR A 59 2.06 9.72 -6.76
N MET A 60 1.14 9.03 -6.09
CA MET A 60 0.63 9.42 -4.78
C MET A 60 1.58 8.93 -3.68
N ARG A 61 1.92 9.81 -2.73
CA ARG A 61 2.77 9.49 -1.57
C ARG A 61 2.37 10.30 -0.34
N PRO A 62 2.82 9.94 0.87
CA PRO A 62 2.65 10.79 2.05
C PRO A 62 3.48 12.09 1.94
N LYS A 63 2.84 13.25 2.09
CA LYS A 63 3.50 14.57 1.99
C LYS A 63 4.65 14.77 2.97
N TYR A 64 4.52 14.23 4.18
CA TYR A 64 5.44 14.43 5.31
C TYR A 64 6.25 13.17 5.65
N GLY A 65 6.38 12.25 4.68
CA GLY A 65 6.93 10.92 4.93
C GLY A 65 6.00 10.04 5.78
N LEU A 66 6.51 8.89 6.20
CA LEU A 66 5.79 7.93 7.06
C LEU A 66 6.76 7.37 8.10
N TRP A 67 7.07 8.18 9.10
CA TRP A 67 8.02 7.81 10.15
C TRP A 67 7.39 6.87 11.16
N ALA A 68 8.06 5.76 11.43
CA ALA A 68 7.64 4.76 12.42
C ALA A 68 8.85 4.29 13.24
N LYS A 69 8.61 4.06 14.53
CA LYS A 69 9.52 3.31 15.39
C LYS A 69 9.40 1.83 15.04
N VAL A 70 10.53 1.18 14.81
CA VAL A 70 10.60 -0.24 14.47
C VAL A 70 11.26 -0.99 15.62
N THR A 71 10.61 -2.02 16.12
CA THR A 71 11.16 -2.93 17.13
C THR A 71 11.17 -4.36 16.60
N LYS A 72 12.13 -5.17 17.03
CA LYS A 72 12.14 -6.59 16.70
C LYS A 72 10.97 -7.26 17.43
N ARG A 73 10.25 -8.13 16.71
CA ARG A 73 9.19 -8.98 17.27
C ARG A 73 9.77 -10.26 17.86
#